data_AF-A0A443PSC8-F1
#
_entry.id   AF-A0A443PSC8-F1
#
_cell.length_a   1.000
_cell.length_b   1.000
_cell.length_c   1.000
_cell.angle_alpha   90.00
_cell.angle_beta   90.00
_cell.angle_gamma   90.00
#
_symmetry.space_group_name_H-M   'P 1'
#
loop_
_entity.id
_entity.type
_entity.pdbx_description
1 polymer ?
#
loop_
_entity_poly.entity_id
_entity_poly.type
_entity_poly.pdbx_seq_one_letter_code
_entity_poly.pdbx_strand_id
1 'polypeptide(L)'
;MLFFSYFKELVGKQVTVELKNDLAITGKLHSVDQYLNIKLENTRVVDEEKYPHMMSVRNCFIRGSVVRYVQLPPDGVDIEILHDATRREARGG
;
A
#
# COMPACT_ATOMS: atom_id res chain seq x y z
N MET A 1 -7.62 6.38 -13.79
CA MET A 1 -7.32 6.14 -12.35
C MET A 1 -6.48 4.88 -12.17
N LEU A 2 -5.30 4.84 -12.79
CA LEU A 2 -4.45 3.64 -12.86
C LEU A 2 -4.15 3.01 -11.48
N PHE A 3 -3.55 3.79 -10.58
CA PHE A 3 -3.05 3.26 -9.30
C PHE A 3 -4.16 2.84 -8.33
N PHE A 4 -5.31 3.50 -8.38
CA PHE A 4 -6.47 3.10 -7.58
C PHE A 4 -6.97 1.70 -7.99
N SER A 5 -7.13 1.47 -9.30
CA SER A 5 -7.53 0.16 -9.83
C SER A 5 -6.47 -0.90 -9.50
N TYR A 6 -5.19 -0.55 -9.64
CA TYR A 6 -4.08 -1.45 -9.34
C TYR A 6 -4.06 -1.89 -7.87
N PHE A 7 -4.15 -0.95 -6.91
CA PHE A 7 -4.20 -1.31 -5.49
C PHE A 7 -5.47 -2.08 -5.10
N LYS A 8 -6.58 -1.89 -5.83
CA LYS A 8 -7.78 -2.71 -5.62
C LYS A 8 -7.55 -4.19 -5.94
N GLU A 9 -6.75 -4.52 -6.96
CA GLU A 9 -6.40 -5.91 -7.28
C GLU A 9 -5.51 -6.56 -6.22
N LEU A 10 -4.81 -5.75 -5.41
CA LEU A 10 -3.96 -6.20 -4.33
C LEU A 10 -4.71 -6.40 -3.00
N VAL A 11 -6.01 -6.09 -2.94
CA VAL A 11 -6.81 -6.31 -1.73
C VAL A 11 -6.76 -7.78 -1.34
N GLY A 12 -6.42 -8.02 -0.08
CA GLY A 12 -6.21 -9.35 0.49
C GLY A 12 -4.76 -9.83 0.46
N LYS A 13 -3.85 -9.16 -0.26
CA LYS A 13 -2.43 -9.49 -0.27
C LYS A 13 -1.68 -8.79 0.86
N GLN A 14 -0.52 -9.34 1.23
CA GLN A 14 0.37 -8.73 2.21
C GLN A 14 1.24 -7.66 1.54
N VAL A 15 1.30 -6.48 2.15
CA VAL A 15 2.08 -5.33 1.67
C VAL A 15 2.82 -4.67 2.83
N THR A 16 3.90 -3.95 2.52
CA THR A 16 4.60 -3.10 3.49
C THR A 16 4.51 -1.65 3.05
N VAL A 17 3.93 -0.80 3.89
CA VAL A 17 3.76 0.63 3.63
C VAL A 17 4.81 1.39 4.42
N GLU A 18 5.70 2.08 3.71
CA GLU A 18 6.68 3.00 4.30
C GLU A 18 6.14 4.42 4.25
N LEU A 19 6.12 5.08 5.41
CA LEU A 19 5.66 6.44 5.57
C LEU A 19 6.82 7.44 5.41
N LYS A 20 6.48 8.70 5.13
CA LYS A 20 7.46 9.79 4.98
C LYS A 20 8.29 10.08 6.24
N ASN A 21 7.89 9.58 7.40
CA ASN A 21 8.62 9.66 8.67
C ASN A 21 9.44 8.39 8.97
N ASP A 22 9.70 7.56 7.96
CA ASP A 22 10.48 6.33 8.00
C ASP A 22 9.85 5.17 8.79
N LEU A 23 8.59 5.32 9.24
CA LEU A 23 7.84 4.21 9.82
C LEU A 23 7.40 3.24 8.72
N ALA A 24 7.73 1.96 8.86
CA ALA A 24 7.29 0.90 7.97
C ALA A 24 6.32 -0.05 8.66
N ILE A 25 5.14 -0.24 8.05
CA ILE A 25 4.06 -1.07 8.58
C ILE A 25 3.74 -2.16 7.57
N THR A 26 3.86 -3.42 7.99
CA THR A 26 3.48 -4.59 7.19
C THR A 26 2.09 -5.06 7.61
N GLY A 27 1.22 -5.36 6.65
CA GLY A 27 -0.12 -5.86 6.94
C GLY A 27 -0.84 -6.37 5.69
N LYS A 28 -2.03 -6.91 5.89
CA LYS A 28 -2.92 -7.33 4.80
C LYS A 28 -3.68 -6.12 4.28
N LEU A 29 -3.60 -5.83 2.99
CA LEU A 29 -4.34 -4.74 2.36
C LEU A 29 -5.83 -5.05 2.42
N HIS A 30 -6.59 -4.26 3.17
CA HIS A 30 -8.03 -4.46 3.33
C HIS A 30 -8.85 -3.58 2.37
N SER A 31 -8.45 -2.31 2.22
CA SER A 31 -9.11 -1.41 1.28
C SER A 31 -8.20 -0.25 0.85
N VAL A 32 -8.52 0.31 -0.32
CA VAL A 32 -7.92 1.52 -0.87
C VAL A 32 -9.02 2.43 -1.44
N ASP A 33 -8.84 3.74 -1.37
CA ASP A 33 -9.76 4.72 -1.98
C ASP A 33 -9.09 5.53 -3.11
N GLN A 34 -9.86 6.45 -3.70
CA GLN A 34 -9.40 7.30 -4.82
C GLN A 34 -8.24 8.25 -4.46
N TYR A 35 -8.02 8.53 -3.18
CA TYR A 35 -6.91 9.34 -2.69
C TYR A 35 -5.71 8.47 -2.28
N LEU A 36 -5.78 7.17 -2.57
CA LEU A 36 -4.80 6.17 -2.18
C LEU A 36 -4.62 6.09 -0.66
N ASN A 37 -5.67 6.40 0.11
CA ASN A 37 -5.68 6.06 1.53
C ASN A 37 -5.76 4.53 1.66
N ILE A 38 -4.99 3.97 2.59
CA ILE A 38 -4.82 2.52 2.73
C ILE A 38 -5.33 2.08 4.10
N LYS A 39 -6.15 1.03 4.11
CA LYS A 39 -6.49 0.31 5.35
C LYS A 39 -5.74 -1.02 5.37
N LEU A 40 -4.98 -1.25 6.43
CA LEU A 40 -4.29 -2.51 6.69
C LEU A 40 -4.93 -3.25 7.87
N GLU A 41 -4.94 -4.57 7.78
CA GLU A 41 -5.34 -5.48 8.86
C GLU A 41 -4.17 -6.41 9.23
N ASN A 42 -4.21 -6.95 10.45
CA ASN A 42 -3.16 -7.80 11.02
C ASN A 42 -1.77 -7.16 10.91
N THR A 43 -1.67 -5.89 11.30
CA THR A 43 -0.47 -5.09 11.14
C THR A 43 0.65 -5.49 12.09
N ARG A 44 1.89 -5.31 11.63
CA ARG A 44 3.12 -5.36 12.42
C ARG A 44 4.05 -4.24 11.96
N VAL A 45 4.76 -3.64 12.90
CA VAL A 45 5.78 -2.63 12.58
C VAL A 45 7.10 -3.33 12.34
N VAL A 46 7.86 -2.88 11.34
CA VAL A 46 9.14 -3.51 10.99
C VAL A 46 10.20 -3.31 12.08
N ASP A 47 10.16 -2.16 12.76
CA ASP A 47 11.06 -1.79 13.87
C ASP A 47 10.23 -1.54 15.15
N GLU A 48 9.86 -2.63 15.84
CA GLU A 48 8.99 -2.55 17.02
C GLU A 48 9.67 -1.87 18.23
N GLU A 49 11.01 -1.97 18.34
CA GLU A 49 11.78 -1.37 19.43
C GLU A 49 11.77 0.16 19.36
N LYS A 50 11.88 0.71 18.15
CA LYS A 50 11.83 2.16 17.91
C LYS A 50 10.41 2.74 18.02
N TYR A 51 9.38 1.91 17.78
CA TYR A 51 7.97 2.34 17.78
C TYR A 51 7.09 1.46 18.70
N PRO A 52 7.35 1.41 20.02
CA PRO A 52 6.67 0.49 20.94
C PRO A 52 5.16 0.78 21.08
N HIS A 53 4.74 2.02 20.82
CA HIS A 53 3.33 2.43 20.84
C HIS A 53 2.48 1.73 19.77
N MET A 54 3.10 1.13 18.75
CA MET A 54 2.40 0.44 17.67
C MET A 54 2.17 -1.05 17.93
N MET A 55 2.76 -1.64 18.98
CA MET A 55 2.69 -3.09 19.22
C MET A 55 1.27 -3.63 19.43
N SER A 56 0.37 -2.82 19.97
CA SER A 56 -1.04 -3.19 20.18
C SER A 56 -1.92 -2.93 18.97
N VAL A 57 -1.42 -2.23 17.95
CA VAL A 57 -2.19 -1.84 16.77
C VAL A 57 -2.28 -3.01 15.81
N ARG A 58 -3.49 -3.55 15.68
CA ARG A 58 -3.79 -4.66 14.74
C ARG A 58 -4.33 -4.20 13.40
N ASN A 59 -4.98 -3.04 13.36
CA ASN A 59 -5.57 -2.46 12.15
C ASN A 59 -5.15 -1.00 12.06
N CYS A 60 -4.80 -0.54 10.86
CA CYS A 60 -4.32 0.82 10.65
C CYS A 60 -5.01 1.44 9.43
N PHE A 61 -5.39 2.72 9.55
CA PHE A 61 -5.78 3.56 8.43
C PHE A 61 -4.69 4.59 8.18
N ILE A 62 -4.16 4.59 6.96
CA ILE A 62 -3.03 5.41 6.56
C ILE A 62 -3.52 6.39 5.48
N ARG A 63 -3.30 7.68 5.72
CA ARG A 63 -3.61 8.72 4.74
C ARG A 63 -2.63 8.64 3.57
N GLY A 64 -3.12 8.58 2.33
CA GLY A 64 -2.29 8.40 1.13
C GLY A 64 -1.19 9.46 0.98
N SER A 65 -1.45 10.69 1.42
CA SER A 65 -0.49 11.80 1.36
C SER A 65 0.77 11.62 2.23
N VAL A 66 0.74 10.73 3.23
CA VAL A 66 1.91 10.46 4.11
C VAL A 66 2.70 9.22 3.70
N VAL A 67 2.21 8.46 2.72
CA VAL A 67 2.92 7.30 2.18
C VAL A 67 4.10 7.76 1.33
N ARG A 68 5.25 7.10 1.50
CA ARG A 68 6.44 7.26 0.65
C ARG A 68 6.54 6.10 -0.34
N TYR A 69 6.50 4.86 0.17
CA TYR A 69 6.57 3.65 -0.64
C TYR A 69 5.54 2.62 -0.21
N VAL A 70 5.09 1.80 -1.16
CA VAL A 70 4.36 0.56 -0.89
C VAL A 70 5.15 -0.57 -1.52
N GLN A 71 5.73 -1.43 -0.70
CA GLN A 71 6.42 -2.64 -1.13
C GLN A 71 5.37 -3.72 -1.40
N LEU A 72 5.44 -4.28 -2.60
CA LEU A 72 4.49 -5.23 -3.12
C LEU A 72 5.07 -6.63 -3.09
N PRO A 73 4.23 -7.67 -2.93
CA PRO A 73 4.70 -9.03 -3.08
C PRO A 73 5.14 -9.27 -4.54
N PRO A 74 6.17 -10.11 -4.79
CA PRO A 74 6.72 -10.29 -6.15
C PRO A 74 5.69 -10.81 -7.17
N ASP A 75 4.74 -11.62 -6.73
CA ASP A 75 3.58 -12.14 -7.47
C ASP A 75 2.38 -11.17 -7.48
N GLY A 76 2.56 -9.98 -6.90
CA GLY A 76 1.59 -8.89 -6.88
C GLY A 76 1.54 -8.08 -8.17
N VAL A 77 2.53 -8.21 -9.05
CA VAL A 77 2.72 -7.29 -10.17
C VAL A 77 2.79 -8.03 -11.51
N ASP A 78 1.76 -7.87 -12.34
CA ASP A 78 1.87 -8.15 -13.77
C ASP A 78 2.41 -6.91 -14.49
N ILE A 79 3.69 -6.99 -14.88
CA ILE A 79 4.42 -5.88 -15.48
C ILE A 79 3.85 -5.53 -16.87
N GLU A 80 3.40 -6.51 -17.65
CA GLU A 80 2.89 -6.28 -18.99
C GLU A 80 1.55 -5.52 -18.94
N ILE A 81 0.66 -5.93 -18.05
CA ILE A 81 -0.62 -5.25 -17.81
C ILE A 81 -0.36 -3.82 -17.30
N LEU A 82 0.56 -3.65 -16.36
CA LEU A 82 0.88 -2.32 -15.81
C LEU A 82 1.45 -1.38 -16.88
N HIS A 83 2.35 -1.87 -17.74
CA HIS A 83 2.88 -1.11 -18.86
C HIS A 83 1.77 -0.68 -19.83
N ASP A 84 0.85 -1.59 -20.19
CA ASP A 84 -0.22 -1.26 -21.12
C ASP A 84 -1.23 -0.27 -20.54
N ALA A 85 -1.64 -0.49 -19.29
CA ALA A 85 -2.55 0.41 -18.58
C ALA A 85 -1.94 1.82 -18.43
N THR A 86 -0.62 1.92 -18.17
CA THR A 86 0.09 3.20 -18.12
C THR A 86 0.09 3.92 -19.47
N ARG A 87 0.34 3.21 -20.58
CA ARG A 87 0.28 3.80 -21.93
C ARG A 87 -1.11 4.31 -22.29
N ARG A 88 -2.16 3.56 -21.91
CA ARG A 88 -3.55 3.96 -22.16
C ARG A 88 -3.94 5.19 -21.35
N GLU A 89 -3.62 5.21 -20.05
CA GLU A 89 -3.91 6.35 -19.17
C GLU A 89 -3.19 7.62 -19.67
N ALA A 90 -1.92 7.52 -20.08
CA ALA A 90 -1.16 8.67 -20.57
C ALA A 90 -1.67 9.25 -21.90
N ARG A 91 -2.36 8.46 -22.73
CA ARG A 91 -2.99 8.92 -23.98
C ARG A 91 -4.37 9.54 -23.77
N GLY A 92 -5.03 9.18 -22.68
CA GLY A 92 -6.39 9.62 -22.34
C GLY A 92 -6.45 10.77 -21.33
N GLY A 93 -5.29 11.34 -20.98
CA GLY A 93 -5.16 12.54 -20.15
C GLY A 93 -5.18 13.81 -20.97
#